data_AF-A0A7C3MEM4-F1
#
_entry.id   AF-A0A7C3MEM4-F1
#
_cell.length_a   1.000
_cell.length_b   1.000
_cell.length_c   1.000
_cell.angle_alpha   90.00
_cell.angle_beta   90.00
_cell.angle_gamma   90.00
#
_symmetry.space_group_name_H-M   'P 1'
#
loop_
_entity.id
_entity.type
_entity.pdbx_description
1 polymer ?
#
loop_
_entity_poly.entity_id
_entity_poly.type
_entity_poly.pdbx_seq_one_letter_code
_entity_poly.pdbx_strand_id
1 'polypeptide(L)' 'YLRHPITDAVTEGLNSKIQTIKSNARGFRSFENYRIRILFFCGKLDLYPL' A
#
# COMPACT_ATOMS: atom_id res chain seq x y z
N TYR A 1 19.99 25.33 4.76
CA TYR A 1 19.20 24.31 5.47
C TYR A 1 17.80 24.27 4.86
N LEU A 2 17.43 23.16 4.22
CA LEU A 2 16.11 23.01 3.59
C LEU A 2 15.04 22.99 4.67
N ARG A 3 14.08 23.93 4.58
CA ARG A 3 13.02 24.17 5.57
C ARG A 3 12.03 23.00 5.70
N HIS A 4 12.07 22.05 4.77
CA HIS A 4 11.37 20.78 4.82
C HIS A 4 12.41 19.69 4.59
N PRO A 5 12.72 18.82 5.58
CA PRO A 5 13.48 17.62 5.29
C PRO A 5 12.69 16.84 4.24
N ILE A 6 13.32 16.54 3.10
CA ILE A 6 12.78 15.58 2.14
C ILE A 6 12.87 14.23 2.87
N THR A 7 11.81 13.89 3.58
CA THR A 7 11.74 12.67 4.38
C THR A 7 10.98 11.62 3.60
N ASP A 8 11.67 10.52 3.28
CA ASP A 8 11.04 9.35 2.68
C ASP A 8 10.19 8.55 3.68
N ALA A 9 10.02 9.02 4.92
CA ALA A 9 9.27 8.31 5.95
C ALA A 9 7.85 7.92 5.51
N VAL A 10 7.18 8.76 4.70
CA VAL A 10 5.85 8.43 4.15
C VAL A 10 5.96 7.30 3.11
N THR A 11 6.94 7.37 2.22
CA THR A 11 7.23 6.36 1.20
C THR A 11 7.63 5.02 1.83
N GLU A 12 8.48 5.06 2.86
CA GLU A 12 8.92 3.89 3.64
C GLU A 12 7.74 3.26 4.39
N GLY A 13 6.88 4.06 5.01
CA GLY A 13 5.68 3.58 5.69
C GLY A 13 4.71 2.86 4.73
N LEU A 14 4.54 3.38 3.51
CA LEU A 14 3.76 2.73 2.46
C LEU A 14 4.41 1.42 1.98
N ASN A 15 5.71 1.44 1.72
CA ASN A 15 6.45 0.24 1.32
C ASN A 15 6.38 -0.86 2.38
N SER A 16 6.48 -0.50 3.66
CA SER A 16 6.36 -1.44 4.77
C SER A 16 4.97 -2.08 4.82
N LYS A 17 3.89 -1.30 4.67
CA LYS A 17 2.52 -1.82 4.57
C LYS A 17 2.33 -2.76 3.38
N ILE A 18 2.86 -2.41 2.21
CA ILE A 18 2.80 -3.23 1.00
C ILE A 18 3.51 -4.58 1.22
N GLN A 19 4.66 -4.58 1.88
CA GLN A 19 5.38 -5.80 2.24
C GLN A 19 4.58 -6.68 3.22
N THR A 20 3.92 -6.10 4.22
CA THR A 20 3.00 -6.82 5.11
C THR A 20 1.83 -7.45 4.35
N ILE A 21 1.25 -6.73 3.38
CA ILE A 21 0.17 -7.26 2.54
C ILE A 21 0.67 -8.45 1.70
N LYS A 22 1.91 -8.36 1.17
CA LYS A 22 2.56 -9.42 0.39
C LYS A 22 2.85 -10.66 1.24
N SER A 23 3.39 -10.49 2.45
CA SER A 23 3.67 -11.62 3.36
C SER A 23 2.40 -12.31 3.84
N ASN A 24 1.36 -11.54 4.20
CA ASN A 24 0.06 -12.06 4.61
C ASN A 24 -0.70 -12.79 3.50
N ALA A 25 -0.34 -12.58 2.24
CA ALA A 25 -1.01 -13.20 1.11
C ALA A 25 -0.46 -14.56 0.71
N ARG A 26 0.66 -15.00 1.29
CA ARG A 26 1.28 -16.33 1.05
C ARG A 26 1.37 -16.72 -0.44
N GLY A 27 1.60 -15.73 -1.31
CA GLY A 27 1.62 -15.90 -2.77
C GLY A 27 0.30 -15.49 -3.43
N PHE A 28 0.18 -14.21 -3.78
CA PHE A 28 -0.88 -13.74 -4.67
C PHE A 28 -0.78 -14.47 -6.01
N ARG A 29 -1.67 -15.44 -6.26
CA ARG A 29 -1.75 -16.18 -7.54
C ARG A 29 -2.17 -15.30 -8.72
N SER A 30 -2.66 -14.08 -8.46
CA SER A 30 -2.98 -13.06 -9.46
C SER A 30 -2.58 -11.66 -8.97
N PHE A 31 -1.89 -10.90 -9.82
CA PHE A 31 -1.49 -9.51 -9.57
C PHE A 31 -2.69 -8.58 -9.37
N GLU A 32 -3.83 -8.89 -10.00
CA GLU A 32 -5.07 -8.13 -9.85
C GLU A 32 -5.55 -8.10 -8.39
N ASN A 33 -5.54 -9.26 -7.73
CA ASN A 33 -5.91 -9.39 -6.32
C ASN A 33 -4.93 -8.66 -5.39
N TYR A 34 -3.64 -8.63 -5.75
CA TYR A 34 -2.64 -7.86 -5.02
C TYR A 34 -2.91 -6.35 -5.11
N ARG A 35 -3.17 -5.86 -6.32
CA ARG A 35 -3.51 -4.46 -6.58
C ARG A 35 -4.77 -4.03 -5.83
N ILE A 36 -5.84 -4.83 -5.87
CA ILE A 36 -7.09 -4.54 -5.15
C ILE A 36 -6.83 -4.43 -3.64
N ARG A 37 -6.06 -5.35 -3.06
CA ARG A 37 -5.72 -5.29 -1.62
C ARG A 37 -4.89 -4.06 -1.25
N ILE A 38 -3.91 -3.67 -2.07
CA ILE A 38 -3.15 -2.43 -1.83
C ILE A 38 -4.10 -1.23 -1.87
N LEU A 39 -4.96 -1.14 -2.88
CA LEU A 39 -5.92 -0.04 -3.00
C LEU A 39 -6.93 -0.02 -1.84
N PHE A 40 -7.35 -1.17 -1.34
CA PHE A 40 -8.22 -1.25 -0.16
C PHE A 40 -7.53 -0.77 1.12
N PHE A 41 -6.33 -1.28 1.42
CA PHE A 41 -5.63 -0.96 2.68
C PHE A 41 -4.87 0.36 2.67
N CYS A 42 -4.43 0.82 1.50
CA CYS A 42 -3.58 2.02 1.35
C CYS A 42 -4.20 3.10 0.47
N GLY A 43 -5.16 2.76 -0.40
CA GLY A 43 -5.69 3.67 -1.43
C GLY A 43 -7.06 4.28 -1.14
N LYS A 44 -7.67 4.05 0.04
CA LYS A 44 -9.04 4.49 0.37
C LYS A 44 -10.07 4.09 -0.71
N LEU A 45 -9.95 2.89 -1.27
CA LEU A 45 -10.90 2.41 -2.27
C LEU A 45 -12.28 2.25 -1.62
N ASP A 46 -13.23 3.07 -2.05
CA ASP A 46 -14.62 2.99 -1.59
C ASP A 46 -15.26 1.74 -2.21
N LEU A 47 -15.49 0.71 -1.40
CA LEU A 47 -15.88 -0.62 -1.89
C LEU A 47 -17.39 -0.74 -2.17
N TYR A 48 -18.14 0.35 -2.03
CA TYR A 48 -19.56 0.43 -2.33
C TYR A 48 -19.79 1.43 -3.47
N PRO A 49 -20.09 0.98 -4.69
CA PRO A 49 -20.86 1.83 -5.58
C PRO A 49 -22.27 1.98 -5.00
N LEU A 50 -22.77 3.22 -4.95
CA LEU A 50 -24.21 3.48 -4.86
C LEU A 50 -24.94 2.79 -6.02
#